data_AF-A0A2E0ZGC3-F1
#
_entry.id   AF-A0A2E0ZGC3-F1
#
_cell.length_a   1.000
_cell.length_b   1.000
_cell.length_c   1.000
_cell.angle_alpha   90.00
_cell.angle_beta   90.00
_cell.angle_gamma   90.00
#
_symmetry.space_group_name_H-M   'P 1'
#
loop_
_entity.id
_entity.type
_entity.pdbx_description
1 polymer ?
#
loop_
_entity_poly.entity_id
_entity_poly.type
_entity_poly.pdbx_seq_one_letter_code
_entity_poly.pdbx_strand_id
1 'polypeptide(L)'
;MNRNNLIYLLTLSVLLGLGLAACFGRTTPPGPDMAGGGYESATYEYFHWREGLNILIWHDAIASSTCNSSGSTSSDTHLVQCQAVSEDGFELFWQLETTDGRSAQFTINNQPIDLADGTVFLITTAEDQLNIQQLERDLSGVNAEHQSITDFSLNDPEIDQFIQSTAPEE
;
A
#
# COMPACT_ATOMS: atom_id res chain seq x y z
N MET A 1 29.89 -65.69 20.04
CA MET A 1 29.29 -64.44 19.53
C MET A 1 30.41 -63.54 19.03
N ASN A 2 30.52 -63.39 17.70
CA ASN A 2 31.64 -62.72 17.03
C ASN A 2 31.41 -61.21 16.92
N ARG A 3 32.43 -60.43 17.33
CA ARG A 3 32.46 -58.96 17.43
C ARG A 3 32.46 -58.19 16.09
N ASN A 4 32.33 -58.86 14.95
CA ASN A 4 32.54 -58.24 13.63
C ASN A 4 31.24 -57.86 12.88
N ASN A 5 30.06 -58.12 13.44
CA ASN A 5 28.77 -57.78 12.80
C ASN A 5 28.15 -56.45 13.26
N LEU A 6 28.79 -55.72 14.18
CA LEU A 6 28.22 -54.49 14.74
C LEU A 6 28.54 -53.23 13.91
N ILE A 7 29.45 -53.32 12.94
CA ILE A 7 29.92 -52.17 12.16
C ILE A 7 29.10 -51.97 10.87
N TYR A 8 28.50 -53.04 10.33
CA TYR A 8 27.68 -52.94 9.11
C TYR A 8 26.24 -52.45 9.34
N LEU A 9 25.80 -52.34 10.60
CA LEU A 9 24.46 -51.82 10.94
C LEU A 9 24.44 -50.31 11.23
N LEU A 10 25.60 -49.65 11.25
CA LEU A 10 25.70 -48.19 11.47
C LEU A 10 25.94 -47.39 10.18
N THR A 11 26.13 -48.04 9.03
CA THR A 11 26.38 -47.38 7.74
C THR A 11 25.16 -47.30 6.83
N LEU A 12 23.98 -47.74 7.28
CA LEU A 12 22.73 -47.72 6.48
C LEU A 12 21.72 -46.64 6.92
N SER A 13 22.17 -45.60 7.64
CA SER A 13 21.29 -44.54 8.17
C SER A 13 21.54 -43.15 7.55
N VAL A 14 22.50 -43.03 6.63
CA VAL A 14 23.01 -41.71 6.17
C VAL A 14 22.48 -41.32 4.77
N LEU A 15 21.70 -42.15 4.09
CA LEU A 15 21.37 -41.97 2.67
C LEU A 15 19.88 -41.83 2.35
N LEU A 16 19.08 -41.30 3.28
CA LEU A 16 17.67 -40.97 3.03
C LEU A 16 17.27 -39.57 3.52
N GLY A 17 18.20 -38.62 3.45
CA GLY A 17 17.91 -37.19 3.51
C GLY A 17 17.58 -36.65 2.12
N LEU A 18 16.60 -37.23 1.42
CA LEU A 18 16.02 -36.60 0.24
C LEU A 18 15.31 -35.34 0.72
N GLY A 19 16.04 -34.23 0.67
CA GLY A 19 15.50 -32.89 0.86
C GLY A 19 14.37 -32.70 -0.14
N LEU A 20 13.14 -32.84 0.35
CA LEU A 20 11.97 -32.26 -0.27
C LEU A 20 12.21 -30.75 -0.24
N ALA A 21 12.88 -30.23 -1.27
CA ALA A 21 12.75 -28.84 -1.65
C ALA A 21 11.29 -28.66 -2.05
N ALA A 22 10.44 -28.47 -1.05
CA ALA A 22 9.09 -28.02 -1.26
C ALA A 22 9.22 -26.68 -1.98
N CYS A 23 8.92 -26.68 -3.27
CA CYS A 23 8.63 -25.46 -4.01
C CYS A 23 7.41 -24.84 -3.34
N PHE A 24 7.61 -24.12 -2.24
CA PHE A 24 6.66 -23.13 -1.77
C PHE A 24 6.66 -22.06 -2.85
N GLY A 25 5.79 -22.22 -3.84
CA GLY A 25 5.52 -21.17 -4.81
C GLY A 25 5.16 -19.93 -4.03
N ARG A 26 5.96 -18.87 -4.15
CA ARG A 26 5.63 -17.58 -3.57
C ARG A 26 4.36 -17.11 -4.28
N THR A 27 3.24 -17.16 -3.58
CA THR A 27 2.01 -16.52 -4.03
C THR A 27 2.14 -15.04 -3.70
N THR A 28 1.84 -14.18 -4.67
CA THR A 28 1.67 -12.74 -4.44
C THR A 28 0.78 -12.54 -3.20
N PRO A 29 1.08 -11.56 -2.33
CA PRO A 29 0.15 -11.20 -1.27
C PRO A 29 -1.22 -10.87 -1.89
N PRO A 30 -2.32 -11.07 -1.15
CA PRO A 30 -3.61 -10.56 -1.60
C PRO A 30 -3.52 -9.04 -1.80
N GLY A 31 -4.29 -8.54 -2.77
CA GLY A 31 -4.41 -7.10 -2.97
C GLY A 31 -5.05 -6.40 -1.77
N PRO A 32 -4.91 -5.07 -1.68
CA PRO A 32 -5.52 -4.30 -0.60
C PRO A 32 -7.05 -4.28 -0.75
N ASP A 33 -7.73 -4.11 0.37
CA ASP A 33 -9.05 -3.49 0.37
C ASP A 33 -8.88 -2.01 0.00
N MET A 34 -9.68 -1.54 -0.95
CA MET A 34 -9.54 -0.21 -1.54
C MET A 34 -10.83 0.58 -1.40
N ALA A 35 -10.70 1.85 -1.03
CA ALA A 35 -11.81 2.78 -1.02
C ALA A 35 -11.36 4.15 -1.57
N GLY A 36 -12.07 4.61 -2.59
CA GLY A 36 -11.96 5.97 -3.12
C GLY A 36 -13.26 6.73 -2.89
N GLY A 37 -13.16 8.04 -2.63
CA GLY A 37 -14.33 8.88 -2.42
C GLY A 37 -13.96 10.35 -2.31
N GLY A 38 -14.96 11.20 -2.10
CA GLY A 38 -14.75 12.63 -1.88
C GLY A 38 -15.52 13.13 -0.68
N TYR A 39 -15.01 14.19 -0.06
CA TYR A 39 -15.68 14.96 0.98
C TYR A 39 -15.41 16.44 0.73
N GLU A 40 -16.48 17.22 0.56
CA GLU A 40 -16.41 18.59 0.05
C GLU A 40 -15.63 18.67 -1.27
N SER A 41 -14.53 19.42 -1.32
CA SER A 41 -13.67 19.58 -2.50
C SER A 41 -12.38 18.77 -2.43
N ALA A 42 -12.27 17.84 -1.48
CA ALA A 42 -11.14 16.95 -1.38
C ALA A 42 -11.56 15.52 -1.77
N THR A 43 -10.70 14.84 -2.53
CA THR A 43 -10.85 13.43 -2.88
C THR A 43 -9.84 12.61 -2.09
N TYR A 44 -10.18 11.38 -1.74
CA TYR A 44 -9.27 10.46 -1.08
C TYR A 44 -9.22 9.10 -1.74
N GLU A 45 -8.10 8.42 -1.54
CA GLU A 45 -7.86 7.04 -1.91
C GLU A 45 -7.19 6.33 -0.72
N TYR A 46 -7.78 5.24 -0.27
CA TYR A 46 -7.32 4.46 0.87
C TYR A 46 -7.02 3.02 0.47
N PHE A 47 -5.87 2.52 0.91
CA PHE A 47 -5.39 1.17 0.64
C PHE A 47 -5.07 0.47 1.96
N HIS A 48 -5.75 -0.65 2.22
CA HIS A 48 -5.58 -1.46 3.42
C HIS A 48 -5.16 -2.89 3.05
N TRP A 49 -3.92 -3.27 3.39
CA TRP A 49 -3.50 -4.67 3.37
C TRP A 49 -3.73 -5.30 4.72
N ARG A 50 -4.33 -6.49 4.72
CA ARG A 50 -4.56 -7.31 5.92
C ARG A 50 -3.25 -7.62 6.68
N GLU A 51 -2.12 -7.67 5.96
CA GLU A 51 -0.81 -7.92 6.53
C GLU A 51 -0.24 -6.73 7.33
N GLY A 52 -0.77 -5.52 7.15
CA GLY A 52 -0.53 -4.35 8.01
C GLY A 52 -0.20 -3.05 7.30
N LEU A 53 0.07 -3.04 5.99
CA LEU A 53 0.30 -1.81 5.24
C LEU A 53 -1.01 -1.03 5.06
N ASN A 54 -0.98 0.24 5.45
CA ASN A 54 -2.11 1.16 5.33
C ASN A 54 -1.62 2.47 4.75
N ILE A 55 -2.23 2.95 3.67
CA ILE A 55 -1.90 4.24 3.05
C ILE A 55 -3.19 5.00 2.78
N LEU A 56 -3.24 6.26 3.20
CA LEU A 56 -4.34 7.18 2.93
C LEU A 56 -3.80 8.39 2.17
N ILE A 57 -4.39 8.70 1.03
CA ILE A 57 -4.02 9.86 0.21
C ILE A 57 -5.26 10.74 0.13
N TRP A 58 -5.14 12.00 0.56
CA TRP A 58 -6.08 13.07 0.28
C TRP A 58 -5.47 13.99 -0.79
N HIS A 59 -6.28 14.42 -1.75
CA HIS A 59 -5.86 15.32 -2.82
C HIS A 59 -6.96 16.28 -3.27
N ASP A 60 -6.57 17.43 -3.83
CA ASP A 60 -7.45 18.46 -4.41
C ASP A 60 -7.81 18.21 -5.90
N ALA A 61 -7.26 17.16 -6.51
CA ALA A 61 -7.55 16.80 -7.90
C ALA A 61 -8.97 16.17 -8.07
N ILE A 62 -9.98 17.02 -8.23
CA ILE A 62 -11.41 16.64 -8.22
C ILE A 62 -12.02 16.26 -9.57
N ALA A 63 -11.32 16.44 -10.70
CA ALA A 63 -11.93 16.19 -12.01
C ALA A 63 -12.11 14.69 -12.30
N SER A 64 -11.14 13.88 -11.92
CA SER A 64 -11.25 12.42 -11.95
C SER A 64 -10.17 11.75 -11.10
N SER A 65 -10.48 10.57 -10.57
CA SER A 65 -9.51 9.62 -10.00
C SER A 65 -9.82 8.23 -10.55
N THR A 66 -8.79 7.44 -10.85
CA THR A 66 -8.92 6.04 -11.25
C THR A 66 -7.74 5.24 -10.74
N CYS A 67 -8.05 4.09 -10.13
CA CYS A 67 -7.05 3.15 -9.64
C CYS A 67 -7.21 1.78 -10.30
N ASN A 68 -6.07 1.17 -10.62
CA ASN A 68 -5.96 -0.21 -11.08
C ASN A 68 -5.11 -1.01 -10.09
N SER A 69 -5.56 -2.20 -9.75
CA SER A 69 -4.87 -3.12 -8.85
C SER A 69 -4.62 -4.43 -9.57
N SER A 70 -3.39 -4.94 -9.51
CA SER A 70 -3.01 -6.18 -10.18
C SER A 70 -2.07 -7.01 -9.33
N GLY A 71 -2.33 -8.32 -9.32
CA GLY A 71 -1.44 -9.35 -8.79
C GLY A 71 -1.16 -10.39 -9.88
N SER A 72 -0.11 -11.19 -9.71
CA SER A 72 0.29 -12.16 -10.74
C SER A 72 0.73 -13.48 -10.12
N THR A 73 0.17 -14.60 -10.58
CA THR A 73 0.62 -15.93 -10.12
C THR A 73 2.08 -16.26 -10.49
N SER A 74 2.73 -15.44 -11.32
CA SER A 74 4.13 -15.59 -11.73
C SER A 74 5.06 -14.52 -11.16
N SER A 75 4.56 -13.56 -10.38
CA SER A 75 5.32 -12.51 -9.71
C SER A 75 4.99 -12.49 -8.22
N ASP A 76 5.97 -12.29 -7.35
CA ASP A 76 5.72 -12.09 -5.93
C ASP A 76 5.29 -10.66 -5.57
N THR A 77 5.23 -9.75 -6.55
CA THR A 77 4.82 -8.35 -6.37
C THR A 77 3.34 -8.10 -6.68
N HIS A 78 2.64 -7.45 -5.76
CA HIS A 78 1.35 -6.81 -5.98
C HIS A 78 1.56 -5.34 -6.36
N LEU A 79 0.86 -4.87 -7.38
CA LEU A 79 1.00 -3.53 -7.95
C LEU A 79 -0.34 -2.79 -7.91
N VAL A 80 -0.34 -1.58 -7.36
CA VAL A 80 -1.44 -0.61 -7.45
C VAL A 80 -0.93 0.61 -8.19
N GLN A 81 -1.69 1.07 -9.18
CA GLN A 81 -1.40 2.27 -9.95
C GLN A 81 -2.65 3.13 -10.01
N CYS A 82 -2.51 4.42 -9.72
CA CYS A 82 -3.61 5.35 -9.75
C CYS A 82 -3.21 6.64 -10.47
N GLN A 83 -4.22 7.27 -11.04
CA GLN A 83 -4.10 8.57 -11.68
C GLN A 83 -5.27 9.44 -11.23
N ALA A 84 -4.98 10.69 -10.89
CA ALA A 84 -5.97 11.74 -10.67
C ALA A 84 -5.67 12.95 -11.57
N VAL A 85 -6.71 13.68 -11.91
CA VAL A 85 -6.63 14.91 -12.73
C VAL A 85 -7.38 16.01 -12.01
N SER A 86 -6.74 17.17 -11.86
CA SER A 86 -7.35 18.38 -11.30
C SER A 86 -8.18 19.14 -12.34
N GLU A 87 -8.90 20.18 -11.92
CA GLU A 87 -9.73 20.97 -12.83
C GLU A 87 -8.92 21.77 -13.87
N ASP A 88 -7.70 22.18 -13.53
CA ASP A 88 -6.76 22.85 -14.43
C ASP A 88 -6.00 21.87 -15.35
N GLY A 89 -6.23 20.56 -15.19
CA GLY A 89 -5.66 19.51 -16.03
C GLY A 89 -4.29 19.00 -15.58
N PHE A 90 -3.84 19.38 -14.38
CA PHE A 90 -2.65 18.79 -13.77
C PHE A 90 -2.88 17.29 -13.49
N GLU A 91 -1.94 16.46 -13.94
CA GLU A 91 -2.00 15.01 -13.73
C GLU A 91 -1.15 14.60 -12.51
N LEU A 92 -1.79 13.89 -11.60
CA LEU A 92 -1.18 13.26 -10.44
C LEU A 92 -1.16 11.74 -10.67
N PHE A 93 0.01 11.12 -10.58
CA PHE A 93 0.19 9.67 -10.68
C PHE A 93 0.83 9.13 -9.41
N TRP A 94 0.36 7.99 -8.91
CA TRP A 94 1.08 7.27 -7.87
C TRP A 94 1.02 5.77 -8.06
N GLN A 95 2.02 5.09 -7.49
CA GLN A 95 2.21 3.66 -7.64
C GLN A 95 2.70 3.05 -6.33
N LEU A 96 2.08 1.94 -5.94
CA LEU A 96 2.45 1.11 -4.80
C LEU A 96 2.85 -0.27 -5.28
N GLU A 97 4.02 -0.74 -4.87
CA GLU A 97 4.49 -2.10 -5.10
C GLU A 97 4.85 -2.78 -3.78
N THR A 98 4.21 -3.92 -3.47
CA THR A 98 4.50 -4.69 -2.26
C THR A 98 4.69 -6.17 -2.58
N THR A 99 5.58 -6.83 -1.84
CA THR A 99 5.77 -8.29 -1.91
C THR A 99 5.27 -9.02 -0.67
N ASP A 100 4.89 -8.29 0.38
CA ASP A 100 4.57 -8.83 1.70
C ASP A 100 3.32 -8.23 2.35
N GLY A 101 2.70 -7.21 1.74
CA GLY A 101 1.56 -6.48 2.28
C GLY A 101 1.86 -5.69 3.56
N ARG A 102 3.15 -5.51 3.90
CA ARG A 102 3.63 -4.84 5.12
C ARG A 102 4.50 -3.62 4.79
N SER A 103 5.28 -3.74 3.73
CA SER A 103 6.15 -2.69 3.19
C SER A 103 5.84 -2.49 1.72
N ALA A 104 6.11 -1.30 1.18
CA ALA A 104 5.95 -1.04 -0.24
C ALA A 104 7.01 -0.06 -0.75
N GLN A 105 7.34 -0.20 -2.03
CA GLN A 105 7.89 0.91 -2.79
C GLN A 105 6.73 1.81 -3.19
N PHE A 106 6.80 3.08 -2.80
CA PHE A 106 5.78 4.07 -3.11
C PHE A 106 6.40 5.19 -3.94
N THR A 107 5.70 5.59 -5.01
CA THR A 107 6.11 6.73 -5.82
C THR A 107 4.93 7.63 -6.11
N ILE A 108 5.19 8.94 -6.16
CA ILE A 108 4.27 9.96 -6.67
C ILE A 108 4.98 10.69 -7.80
N ASN A 109 4.36 10.76 -8.99
CA ASN A 109 4.96 11.29 -10.22
C ASN A 109 6.37 10.71 -10.49
N ASN A 110 6.53 9.39 -10.29
CA ASN A 110 7.78 8.65 -10.40
C ASN A 110 8.89 9.07 -9.43
N GLN A 111 8.60 9.94 -8.45
CA GLN A 111 9.52 10.27 -7.37
C GLN A 111 9.31 9.26 -6.22
N PRO A 112 10.38 8.59 -5.75
CA PRO A 112 10.27 7.68 -4.63
C PRO A 112 9.98 8.43 -3.32
N ILE A 113 9.07 7.86 -2.53
CA ILE A 113 8.65 8.38 -1.23
C ILE A 113 8.99 7.33 -0.17
N ASP A 114 9.65 7.75 0.92
CA ASP A 114 9.97 6.86 2.03
C ASP A 114 8.76 6.75 2.97
N LEU A 115 8.14 5.57 3.04
CA LEU A 115 6.98 5.33 3.91
C LEU A 115 7.33 5.32 5.41
N ALA A 116 8.62 5.31 5.77
CA ALA A 116 9.04 5.46 7.16
C ALA A 116 8.72 6.85 7.74
N ASP A 117 8.57 7.87 6.89
CA ASP A 117 8.24 9.24 7.30
C ASP A 117 6.72 9.44 7.51
N GLY A 118 5.90 8.44 7.19
CA GLY A 118 4.45 8.46 7.36
C GLY A 118 3.71 7.77 6.22
N THR A 119 2.42 7.50 6.42
CA THR A 119 1.57 6.81 5.42
C THR A 119 0.28 7.55 5.08
N VAL A 120 0.13 8.76 5.60
CA VAL A 120 -0.93 9.69 5.20
C VAL A 120 -0.30 10.78 4.33
N PHE A 121 -0.90 11.05 3.17
CA PHE A 121 -0.43 12.04 2.21
C PHE A 121 -1.53 13.07 1.96
N LEU A 122 -1.18 14.35 2.08
CA LEU A 122 -2.02 15.47 1.70
C LEU A 122 -1.36 16.13 0.48
N ILE A 123 -2.06 16.09 -0.65
CA ILE A 123 -1.50 16.50 -1.94
C ILE A 123 -2.30 17.67 -2.49
N THR A 124 -1.62 18.77 -2.81
CA THR A 124 -2.22 19.87 -3.57
C THR A 124 -1.55 20.00 -4.93
N THR A 125 -2.33 20.36 -5.95
CA THR A 125 -1.84 20.62 -7.31
C THR A 125 -2.04 22.06 -7.76
N ALA A 126 -2.41 22.96 -6.84
CA ALA A 126 -2.64 24.37 -7.13
C ALA A 126 -1.47 25.06 -7.87
N GLU A 127 -1.80 25.97 -8.79
CA GLU A 127 -0.85 26.76 -9.58
C GLU A 127 0.17 25.92 -10.37
N ASP A 128 -0.25 24.75 -10.88
CA ASP A 128 0.61 23.78 -11.57
C ASP A 128 1.79 23.27 -10.71
N GLN A 129 1.69 23.38 -9.38
CA GLN A 129 2.71 22.93 -8.45
C GLN A 129 2.23 21.75 -7.61
N LEU A 130 3.02 20.67 -7.64
CA LEU A 130 2.82 19.54 -6.75
C LEU A 130 3.41 19.85 -5.38
N ASN A 131 2.55 19.92 -4.37
CA ASN A 131 2.95 19.95 -2.96
C ASN A 131 2.45 18.68 -2.27
N ILE A 132 3.35 18.01 -1.54
CA ILE A 132 3.06 16.78 -0.81
C ILE A 132 3.45 17.01 0.64
N GLN A 133 2.46 16.92 1.53
CA GLN A 133 2.68 16.83 2.96
C GLN A 133 2.46 15.38 3.40
N GLN A 134 3.49 14.79 3.97
CA GLN A 134 3.46 13.44 4.52
C GLN A 134 3.30 13.49 6.04
N LEU A 135 2.36 12.71 6.57
CA LEU A 135 2.04 12.68 7.98
C LEU A 135 2.22 11.26 8.55
N GLU A 136 2.87 11.19 9.70
CA GLU A 136 2.89 9.98 10.53
C GLU A 136 1.59 9.91 11.33
N ARG A 137 0.72 8.94 11.00
CA ARG A 137 -0.55 8.69 11.68
C ARG A 137 -0.82 7.19 11.78
N ASP A 138 -1.52 6.79 12.84
CA ASP A 138 -1.96 5.41 13.01
C ASP A 138 -3.28 5.19 12.25
N LEU A 139 -3.22 4.38 11.20
CA LEU A 139 -4.37 3.99 10.38
C LEU A 139 -4.96 2.62 10.77
N SER A 140 -4.47 1.97 11.84
CA SER A 140 -4.87 0.59 12.19
C SER A 140 -6.33 0.43 12.59
N GLY A 141 -7.00 1.53 12.96
CA GLY A 141 -8.44 1.57 13.26
C GLY A 141 -9.33 2.01 12.09
N VAL A 142 -8.74 2.36 10.95
CA VAL A 142 -9.47 2.84 9.76
C VAL A 142 -9.87 1.65 8.90
N ASN A 143 -11.14 1.59 8.49
CA ASN A 143 -11.63 0.59 7.56
C ASN A 143 -11.77 1.19 6.16
N ALA A 144 -11.75 0.34 5.12
CA ALA A 144 -11.97 0.73 3.73
C ALA A 144 -13.45 1.03 3.43
N GLU A 145 -14.05 1.89 4.25
CA GLU A 145 -15.43 2.35 4.17
C GLU A 145 -15.45 3.87 4.27
N HIS A 146 -16.28 4.53 3.46
CA HIS A 146 -16.34 5.99 3.38
C HIS A 146 -16.45 6.67 4.74
N GLN A 147 -17.41 6.23 5.57
CA GLN A 147 -17.64 6.82 6.89
C GLN A 147 -16.43 6.67 7.82
N SER A 148 -15.76 5.51 7.79
CA SER A 148 -14.58 5.28 8.64
C SER A 148 -13.42 6.20 8.27
N ILE A 149 -13.25 6.47 6.97
CA ILE A 149 -12.17 7.31 6.45
C ILE A 149 -12.46 8.78 6.73
N THR A 150 -13.69 9.24 6.50
CA THR A 150 -14.08 10.63 6.79
C THR A 150 -14.09 10.92 8.28
N ASP A 151 -14.60 10.02 9.13
CA ASP A 151 -14.54 10.18 10.59
C ASP A 151 -13.10 10.28 11.09
N PHE A 152 -12.19 9.42 10.60
CA PHE A 152 -10.77 9.52 10.93
C PHE A 152 -10.20 10.89 10.53
N SER A 153 -10.48 11.31 9.29
CA SER A 153 -9.90 12.51 8.70
C SER A 153 -10.40 13.79 9.37
N LEU A 154 -11.68 13.87 9.71
CA LEU A 154 -12.28 15.02 10.38
C LEU A 154 -11.90 15.14 11.87
N ASN A 155 -11.40 14.05 12.48
CA ASN A 155 -10.85 14.08 13.84
C ASN A 155 -9.36 14.41 13.89
N ASP A 156 -8.66 14.44 12.74
CA ASP A 156 -7.27 14.86 12.64
C ASP A 156 -7.19 16.33 12.20
N PRO A 157 -6.61 17.23 13.01
CA PRO A 157 -6.64 18.66 12.72
C PRO A 157 -5.88 19.07 11.46
N GLU A 158 -4.82 18.34 11.07
CA GLU A 158 -4.05 18.67 9.86
C GLU A 158 -4.79 18.23 8.60
N ILE A 159 -5.46 17.06 8.65
CA ILE A 159 -6.26 16.55 7.54
C ILE A 159 -7.55 17.37 7.38
N ASP A 160 -8.24 17.68 8.48
CA ASP A 160 -9.43 18.55 8.48
C ASP A 160 -9.11 19.94 7.92
N GLN A 161 -7.99 20.54 8.34
CA GLN A 161 -7.53 21.81 7.78
C GLN A 161 -7.26 21.72 6.27
N PHE A 162 -6.64 20.64 5.81
CA PHE A 162 -6.44 20.41 4.38
C PHE A 162 -7.77 20.36 3.63
N ILE A 163 -8.72 19.54 4.09
CA ILE A 163 -10.05 19.39 3.48
C ILE A 163 -10.73 20.76 3.37
N GLN A 164 -10.77 21.53 4.46
CA GLN A 164 -11.37 22.87 4.48
C GLN A 164 -10.66 23.86 3.53
N SER A 165 -9.35 23.76 3.39
CA SER A 165 -8.57 24.64 2.49
C SER A 165 -8.79 24.36 1.01
N THR A 166 -9.30 23.17 0.66
CA THR A 166 -9.66 22.82 -0.73
C THR A 166 -11.04 23.31 -1.14
N ALA A 167 -11.89 23.71 -0.18
CA ALA A 167 -13.22 24.23 -0.47
C ALA A 167 -13.12 25.56 -1.23
N PRO A 168 -13.94 25.80 -2.28
CA PRO A 168 -13.98 27.09 -2.95
C PRO A 168 -14.36 28.20 -1.96
N GLU A 169 -13.68 29.36 -2.05
CA GLU A 169 -14.10 30.55 -1.31
C GLU A 169 -15.53 30.95 -1.75
N GLU A 170 -16.50 30.93 -0.81
CA GLU A 170 -17.90 31.36 -1.05
C GLU A 170 -18.05 32.87 -1.30
#